data_AF-A0A7C2ZMX3-F1
#
_entry.id   AF-A0A7C2ZMX3-F1
#
_cell.length_a   1.000
_cell.length_b   1.000
_cell.length_c   1.000
_cell.angle_alpha   90.00
_cell.angle_beta   90.00
_cell.angle_gamma   90.00
#
_symmetry.space_group_name_H-M   'P 1'
#
loop_
_entity.id
_entity.type
_entity.pdbx_description
1 polymer ?
#
loop_
_entity_poly.entity_id
_entity_poly.type
_entity_poly.pdbx_seq_one_letter_code
_entity_poly.pdbx_strand_id
1 'polypeptide(L)'
;AMGSYLYLNFGRIDGGGPQTTGLSIVVSDGSNTSVYSGLILDSAVPMTYQALFSAFSNPSVLSAATSIELVLNPQGVADVDFVLTEIGVPEPATLGLLGLGSLILIGRRRRA
;
A
#
# COMPACT_ATOMS: atom_id res chain seq x y z
N ALA A 1 -10.33 -12.11 0.53
CA ALA A 1 -8.88 -11.86 0.38
C ALA A 1 -8.64 -10.39 0.72
N MET A 2 -7.78 -10.10 1.70
CA MET A 2 -7.24 -8.74 1.90
C MET A 2 -6.71 -8.23 0.55
N GLY A 3 -6.80 -6.93 0.26
CA GLY A 3 -6.22 -6.38 -0.96
C GLY A 3 -4.81 -6.92 -1.13
N SER A 4 -4.49 -7.47 -2.31
CA SER A 4 -3.26 -8.25 -2.54
C SER A 4 -2.00 -7.39 -2.69
N TYR A 5 -2.08 -6.13 -2.29
CA TYR A 5 -1.05 -5.13 -2.44
C TYR A 5 -1.23 -3.97 -1.46
N LEU A 6 -0.12 -3.31 -1.14
CA LEU A 6 -0.10 -1.98 -0.55
C LEU A 6 0.09 -0.97 -1.68
N TYR A 7 -0.62 0.15 -1.63
CA TYR A 7 -0.46 1.23 -2.60
C TYR A 7 0.05 2.51 -1.94
N LEU A 8 0.79 3.28 -2.74
CA LEU A 8 1.28 4.61 -2.42
C LEU A 8 0.82 5.54 -3.52
N ASN A 9 -0.01 6.52 -3.17
CA ASN A 9 -0.41 7.55 -4.10
C ASN A 9 0.52 8.75 -3.91
N PHE A 10 1.12 9.16 -5.00
CA PHE A 10 1.96 10.34 -5.07
C PHE A 10 1.24 11.39 -5.92
N GLY A 11 1.22 12.63 -5.44
CA GLY A 11 0.81 13.79 -6.24
C GLY A 11 1.87 14.17 -7.28
N ARG A 12 3.15 14.00 -6.91
CA ARG A 12 4.32 14.04 -7.79
C ARG A 12 5.52 13.37 -7.12
N ILE A 13 6.47 12.96 -7.92
CA ILE A 13 7.80 12.49 -7.52
C ILE A 13 8.74 13.19 -8.48
N ASP A 14 9.41 14.25 -8.01
CA ASP A 14 10.30 15.06 -8.84
C ASP A 14 11.00 16.16 -8.02
N GLY A 15 12.32 16.26 -8.19
CA GLY A 15 13.20 17.39 -7.84
C GLY A 15 14.13 17.85 -8.99
N GLY A 16 13.99 17.31 -10.21
CA GLY A 16 14.81 17.64 -11.39
C GLY A 16 14.66 16.70 -12.62
N GLY A 17 15.76 16.08 -13.05
CA GLY A 17 15.81 15.25 -14.27
C GLY A 17 15.30 13.82 -14.06
N PRO A 18 15.15 13.01 -15.15
CA PRO A 18 14.63 11.65 -15.05
C PRO A 18 15.48 10.79 -14.10
N GLN A 19 14.85 10.31 -13.02
CA GLN A 19 15.50 9.52 -11.99
C GLN A 19 14.64 8.34 -11.52
N THR A 20 15.26 7.42 -10.79
CA THR A 20 14.56 6.34 -10.10
C THR A 20 14.84 6.42 -8.61
N THR A 21 13.77 6.37 -7.82
CA THR A 21 13.85 6.45 -6.36
C THR A 21 13.73 5.05 -5.80
N GLY A 22 14.72 4.63 -5.01
CA GLY A 22 14.61 3.37 -4.27
C GLY A 22 13.48 3.42 -3.25
N LEU A 23 12.77 2.30 -3.09
CA LEU A 23 11.77 2.11 -2.06
C LEU A 23 12.08 0.83 -1.29
N SER A 24 12.08 0.93 0.04
CA SER A 24 12.05 -0.21 0.93
C SER A 24 10.79 -0.14 1.79
N ILE A 25 10.05 -1.24 1.85
CA ILE A 25 8.91 -1.41 2.77
C ILE A 25 9.25 -2.55 3.71
N VAL A 26 9.34 -2.26 5.00
CA VAL A 26 9.58 -3.24 6.04
C VAL A 26 8.29 -3.43 6.82
N VAL A 27 7.83 -4.68 6.91
CA VAL A 27 6.66 -5.07 7.69
C VAL A 27 7.12 -5.96 8.83
N SER A 28 6.65 -5.71 10.04
CA SER A 28 6.93 -6.52 11.21
C SER A 28 5.64 -6.98 11.87
N ASP A 29 5.61 -8.23 12.34
CA ASP A 29 4.59 -8.74 13.27
C ASP A 29 5.04 -8.61 14.75
N GLY A 30 6.23 -8.06 14.99
CA GLY A 30 6.89 -7.95 16.30
C GLY A 30 7.92 -9.04 16.59
N SER A 31 7.88 -10.16 15.86
CA SER A 31 8.84 -11.28 15.98
C SER A 31 9.57 -11.56 14.65
N ASN A 32 8.88 -11.39 13.54
CA ASN A 32 9.37 -11.61 12.19
C ASN A 32 9.26 -10.33 11.38
N THR A 33 10.17 -10.20 10.41
CA THR A 33 10.18 -9.09 9.46
C THR A 33 10.02 -9.62 8.03
N SER A 34 9.37 -8.82 7.20
CA SER A 34 9.22 -9.04 5.78
C SER A 34 9.57 -7.76 5.04
N VAL A 35 10.35 -7.89 3.97
CA VAL A 35 10.91 -6.74 3.26
C VAL A 35 10.49 -6.81 1.81
N TYR A 36 10.07 -5.67 1.29
CA TYR A 36 9.90 -5.42 -0.14
C TYR A 36 10.87 -4.34 -0.56
N SER A 37 11.56 -4.57 -1.68
CA SER A 37 12.43 -3.59 -2.31
C SER A 37 11.93 -3.31 -3.72
N GLY A 38 11.83 -2.03 -4.08
CA GLY A 38 11.33 -1.60 -5.37
C GLY A 38 11.99 -0.31 -5.85
N LEU A 39 11.62 0.09 -7.06
CA LEU A 39 12.03 1.34 -7.68
C LEU A 39 10.78 2.11 -8.10
N ILE A 40 10.68 3.36 -7.69
CA ILE A 40 9.63 4.28 -8.13
C ILE A 40 10.23 5.17 -9.21
N LEU A 41 9.54 5.25 -10.34
CA LEU A 41 9.94 6.13 -11.43
C LEU A 41 9.56 7.57 -11.13
N ASP A 42 10.38 8.50 -11.60
CA ASP A 42 10.07 9.93 -11.61
C ASP A 42 8.75 10.22 -12.33
N SER A 43 7.96 11.15 -11.78
CA SER A 43 6.66 11.52 -12.34
C SER A 43 6.24 12.92 -11.90
N ALA A 44 6.19 13.84 -12.86
CA ALA A 44 5.64 15.19 -12.68
C ALA A 44 4.10 15.22 -12.54
N VAL A 45 3.42 14.08 -12.73
CA VAL A 45 1.96 13.93 -12.60
C VAL A 45 1.62 12.93 -11.49
N PRO A 46 0.37 12.96 -10.96
CA PRO A 46 -0.05 11.99 -9.96
C PRO A 46 0.11 10.55 -10.45
N MET A 47 0.64 9.70 -9.57
CA MET A 47 0.85 8.29 -9.85
C MET A 47 0.58 7.40 -8.63
N THR A 48 0.18 6.16 -8.90
CA THR A 48 0.01 5.14 -7.88
C THR A 48 1.08 4.08 -8.04
N TYR A 49 1.87 3.88 -6.99
CA TYR A 49 2.79 2.75 -6.88
C TYR A 49 2.10 1.60 -6.15
N GLN A 50 2.30 0.36 -6.61
CA GLN A 50 1.72 -0.83 -5.99
C GLN A 50 2.81 -1.83 -5.62
N ALA A 51 2.89 -2.16 -4.34
CA ALA A 51 3.73 -3.23 -3.81
C ALA A 51 2.88 -4.48 -3.58
N LEU A 52 2.99 -5.46 -4.47
CA LEU A 52 2.28 -6.73 -4.35
C LEU A 52 2.76 -7.49 -3.12
N PHE A 53 1.82 -8.00 -2.32
CA PHE A 53 2.13 -8.79 -1.11
C PHE A 53 2.94 -10.06 -1.41
N SER A 54 2.76 -10.64 -2.59
CA SER A 54 3.55 -11.79 -3.05
C SER A 54 5.02 -11.47 -3.33
N ALA A 55 5.39 -10.20 -3.47
CA ALA A 55 6.76 -9.77 -3.74
C ALA A 55 7.56 -9.48 -2.47
N PHE A 56 6.95 -9.59 -1.29
CA PHE A 56 7.65 -9.46 -0.02
C PHE A 56 8.45 -10.73 0.29
N SER A 57 9.59 -10.58 0.98
CA SER A 57 10.49 -11.70 1.29
C SER A 57 9.85 -12.81 2.12
N ASN A 58 8.91 -12.45 3.00
CA ASN A 58 8.11 -13.39 3.76
C ASN A 58 6.64 -12.92 3.83
N PRO A 59 5.78 -13.30 2.86
CA PRO A 59 4.41 -12.81 2.82
C PRO A 59 3.54 -13.21 4.02
N SER A 60 3.93 -14.23 4.80
CA SER A 60 3.15 -14.68 5.97
C SER A 60 3.02 -13.61 7.05
N VAL A 61 4.05 -12.76 7.20
CA VAL A 61 4.11 -11.65 8.18
C VAL A 61 3.02 -10.62 7.93
N LEU A 62 2.61 -10.42 6.67
CA LEU A 62 1.63 -9.39 6.27
C LEU A 62 0.25 -9.60 6.90
N SER A 63 -0.10 -10.85 7.25
CA SER A 63 -1.39 -11.18 7.87
C SER A 63 -1.48 -10.80 9.35
N ALA A 64 -0.33 -10.64 10.01
CA ALA A 64 -0.20 -10.30 11.44
C ALA A 64 0.62 -9.04 11.66
N ALA A 65 0.72 -8.18 10.62
CA ALA A 65 1.52 -6.96 10.66
C ALA A 65 1.09 -6.05 11.82
N THR A 66 2.03 -5.69 12.67
CA THR A 66 1.85 -4.73 13.77
C THR A 66 2.49 -3.39 13.45
N SER A 67 3.52 -3.35 12.59
CA SER A 67 4.11 -2.12 12.08
C SER A 67 4.50 -2.24 10.60
N ILE A 68 4.48 -1.09 9.94
CA ILE A 68 4.95 -0.92 8.56
C ILE A 68 5.85 0.32 8.55
N GLU A 69 7.07 0.14 8.08
CA GLU A 69 8.04 1.22 7.85
C GLU A 69 8.25 1.38 6.35
N LEU A 70 8.18 2.63 5.89
CA LEU A 70 8.48 3.00 4.51
C LEU A 70 9.75 3.85 4.48
N VAL A 71 10.72 3.41 3.70
CA VAL A 71 11.97 4.14 3.46
C VAL A 71 12.04 4.48 1.98
N LEU A 72 11.91 5.77 1.69
CA LEU A 72 12.11 6.34 0.35
C LEU A 72 13.55 6.79 0.20
N ASN A 73 14.14 6.53 -0.97
CA ASN A 73 15.53 6.81 -1.28
C ASN A 73 16.52 6.23 -0.23
N PRO A 74 16.47 4.92 0.09
CA PRO A 74 17.25 4.32 1.17
C PRO A 74 18.77 4.42 0.97
N GLN A 75 19.24 4.73 -0.24
CA GLN A 75 20.66 4.88 -0.57
C GLN A 75 21.09 6.35 -0.68
N GLY A 76 20.16 7.32 -0.61
CA GLY A 76 20.44 8.76 -0.56
C GLY A 76 21.21 9.32 -1.77
N VAL A 77 21.06 8.73 -2.96
CA VAL A 77 21.97 8.98 -4.10
C VAL A 77 21.60 10.23 -4.91
N ALA A 78 20.35 10.68 -4.82
CA ALA A 78 19.85 11.87 -5.51
C ALA A 78 18.96 12.72 -4.60
N ASP A 79 18.84 14.01 -4.93
CA ASP A 79 17.84 14.89 -4.34
C ASP A 79 16.47 14.50 -4.92
N VAL A 80 15.61 13.93 -4.07
CA VAL A 80 14.30 13.42 -4.46
C VAL A 80 13.25 14.11 -3.61
N ASP A 81 12.57 15.07 -4.22
CA ASP A 81 11.36 15.66 -3.69
C ASP A 81 10.15 14.79 -4.06
N PHE A 82 9.26 14.58 -3.10
CA PHE A 82 8.02 13.83 -3.32
C PHE A 82 6.85 14.46 -2.57
N VAL A 83 5.66 14.32 -3.13
CA VAL A 83 4.41 14.65 -2.47
C VAL A 83 3.60 13.37 -2.34
N LEU A 84 3.68 12.73 -1.17
CA LEU A 84 2.90 11.54 -0.86
C LEU A 84 1.50 11.97 -0.38
N THR A 85 0.47 11.52 -1.08
CA THR A 85 -0.92 11.89 -0.78
C THR A 85 -1.67 10.82 -0.02
N GLU A 86 -1.35 9.54 -0.24
CA GLU A 86 -2.05 8.43 0.41
C GLU A 86 -1.18 7.18 0.51
N ILE A 87 -1.37 6.44 1.60
CA ILE A 87 -0.89 5.06 1.78
C ILE A 87 -2.10 4.23 2.16
N GLY A 88 -2.27 3.07 1.53
CA GLY A 88 -3.35 2.20 1.91
C GLY A 88 -3.21 0.77 1.43
N VAL A 89 -4.14 -0.06 1.89
CA VAL A 89 -4.36 -1.44 1.44
C VAL A 89 -5.81 -1.51 1.00
N PRO A 90 -6.13 -2.04 -0.19
CA PRO A 90 -7.52 -2.18 -0.60
C PRO A 90 -8.29 -3.02 0.40
N GLU A 91 -9.47 -2.54 0.79
CA GLU A 91 -10.34 -3.29 1.68
C GLU A 91 -10.71 -4.63 1.04
N PRO A 92 -10.68 -5.74 1.81
CA PRO A 92 -11.23 -6.99 1.31
C PRO A 92 -12.73 -6.79 1.03
N ALA A 93 -13.19 -7.23 -0.15
CA ALA A 93 -14.58 -7.13 -0.61
C ALA A 93 -15.64 -7.70 0.37
N THR A 94 -15.21 -8.42 1.41
CA THR A 94 -16.02 -8.86 2.53
C THR A 94 -16.68 -7.72 3.32
N LEU A 95 -16.06 -6.53 3.42
CA LEU A 95 -16.70 -5.37 4.07
C LEU A 95 -17.88 -4.84 3.23
N GLY A 96 -17.71 -4.81 1.90
CA GLY A 96 -18.80 -4.48 0.97
C GLY A 96 -19.97 -5.47 1.05
N LEU A 97 -19.68 -6.78 1.19
CA LEU A 97 -20.70 -7.81 1.36
C LEU A 97 -21.43 -7.71 2.72
N LEU A 98 -20.74 -7.32 3.80
CA LEU A 98 -21.36 -7.06 5.10
C LEU A 98 -22.32 -5.86 5.03
N GLY A 99 -21.94 -4.80 4.31
CA GLY A 99 -22.80 -3.65 4.05
C GLY A 99 -24.05 -4.02 3.22
N LEU A 100 -23.87 -4.75 2.12
CA LEU A 100 -25.00 -5.18 1.28
C LEU A 100 -25.91 -6.19 1.98
N GLY A 101 -25.34 -7.15 2.71
CA GLY A 101 -26.08 -8.17 3.44
C GLY A 101 -26.97 -7.58 4.54
N SER A 102 -26.47 -6.59 5.27
CA SER A 102 -27.25 -5.90 6.32
C SER A 102 -28.41 -5.08 5.75
N LEU A 103 -28.22 -4.41 4.61
CA LEU A 103 -29.29 -3.68 3.92
C LEU A 103 -30.42 -4.60 3.43
N ILE A 104 -30.09 -5.79 2.91
CA ILE A 104 -31.09 -6.78 2.47
C ILE A 104 -31.92 -7.29 3.65
N LEU A 105 -31.29 -7.58 4.79
CA LEU A 105 -31.98 -8.06 6.00
C LEU A 105 -32.92 -6.99 6.59
N ILE A 106 -32.47 -5.72 6.62
CA ILE A 106 -33.29 -4.59 7.10
C ILE A 106 -34.46 -4.34 6.14
N GLY A 107 -34.23 -4.42 4.82
CA GLY A 107 -35.26 -4.25 3.80
C GLY A 107 -36.35 -5.33 3.87
N ARG A 108 -35.99 -6.57 4.22
CA ARG A 108 -36.94 -7.66 4.43
C ARG A 108 -37.80 -7.46 5.69
N ARG A 109 -37.20 -6.97 6.78
CA ARG A 109 -37.92 -6.71 8.05
C ARG A 109 -38.97 -5.59 7.94
N ARG A 110 -38.82 -4.66 6.98
CA ARG A 110 -39.81 -3.60 6.74
C ARG A 110 -40.98 -4.03 5.82
N ARG A 111 -40.88 -5.19 5.18
CA ARG A 111 -41.93 -5.73 4.29
C ARG A 111 -42.72 -6.89 4.89
N ALA A 112 -42.31 -7.40 6.05
CA ALA A 112 -43.08 -8.32 6.88
C ALA A 112 -43.79 -7.51 7.97
#